data_AF-A0A2R4AKQ9-F1
#
_entry.id   AF-A0A2R4AKQ9-F1
#
_cell.length_a   1.000
_cell.length_b   1.000
_cell.length_c   1.000
_cell.angle_alpha   90.00
_cell.angle_beta   90.00
_cell.angle_gamma   90.00
#
_symmetry.space_group_name_H-M   'P 1'
#
loop_
_entity.id
_entity.type
_entity.pdbx_description
1 polymer ?
#
loop_
_entity_poly.entity_id
_entity_poly.type
_entity_poly.pdbx_seq_one_letter_code
_entity_poly.pdbx_strand_id
1 'polypeptide(L)'
;MSDNLKTIKELADELGVSKTAINKKVTDRERKLWFSKIGNKFVINEDGQKSIKRMFEGLTENQESQTENIEQKPNSQTENFRNNNESNADIKYILDIIEYQKEQIKDLQNTKDEQFKQLSNMQNLLDQQQRLALQDKKLLEEYKSEINELKALKMPQEDMKDDSSIRGEAQEEIVRLKAQLKLSEEERNKAKEKEPVKTESKKWWQLWK
;
A
#
# COMPACT_ATOMS: atom_id res chain seq x y z
N MET A 1 26.34 -36.99 9.67
CA MET A 1 25.13 -36.16 9.47
C MET A 1 24.70 -36.39 8.04
N SER A 2 23.43 -36.71 7.82
CA SER A 2 22.94 -37.05 6.48
C SER A 2 22.73 -35.76 5.69
N ASP A 3 23.56 -35.52 4.68
CA ASP A 3 23.37 -34.38 3.79
C ASP A 3 22.00 -34.53 3.11
N ASN A 4 21.05 -33.64 3.44
CA ASN A 4 19.71 -33.64 2.86
C ASN A 4 19.76 -33.08 1.44
N LEU A 5 20.26 -33.89 0.51
CA LEU A 5 20.46 -33.52 -0.89
C LEU A 5 19.17 -33.76 -1.68
N LYS A 6 18.59 -32.69 -2.23
CA LYS A 6 17.40 -32.76 -3.08
C LYS A 6 17.75 -32.60 -4.55
N THR A 7 16.97 -33.23 -5.42
CA THR A 7 17.05 -32.99 -6.86
C THR A 7 16.34 -31.69 -7.25
N ILE A 8 16.66 -31.14 -8.43
CA ILE A 8 15.91 -30.00 -9.00
C ILE A 8 14.41 -30.29 -9.04
N LYS A 9 14.03 -31.54 -9.31
CA LYS A 9 12.62 -31.95 -9.39
C LYS A 9 11.94 -31.79 -8.04
N GLU A 10 12.51 -32.35 -6.99
CA GLU A 10 11.93 -32.28 -5.63
C GLU A 10 11.88 -30.84 -5.13
N LEU A 11 12.92 -30.04 -5.40
CA LEU A 11 12.95 -28.63 -5.02
C LEU A 11 11.92 -27.79 -5.81
N ALA A 12 11.73 -28.09 -7.09
CA ALA A 12 10.71 -27.46 -7.93
C ALA A 12 9.29 -27.79 -7.44
N ASP A 13 9.05 -29.07 -7.12
CA ASP A 13 7.77 -29.55 -6.62
C ASP A 13 7.45 -28.93 -5.23
N GLU A 14 8.45 -28.72 -4.35
CA GLU A 14 8.27 -28.04 -3.04
C GLU A 14 7.94 -26.55 -3.20
N LEU A 15 8.59 -25.87 -4.14
CA LEU A 15 8.40 -24.43 -4.36
C LEU A 15 7.20 -24.10 -5.27
N GLY A 16 6.54 -25.12 -5.85
CA GLY A 16 5.45 -24.90 -6.81
C GLY A 16 5.90 -24.24 -8.12
N VAL A 17 7.17 -24.39 -8.51
CA VAL A 17 7.76 -23.76 -9.70
C VAL A 17 8.24 -24.80 -10.71
N SER A 18 8.48 -24.40 -11.96
CA SER A 18 9.02 -25.33 -12.97
C SER A 18 10.53 -25.57 -12.78
N LYS A 19 11.02 -26.77 -13.15
CA LYS A 19 12.47 -27.08 -13.20
C LYS A 19 13.26 -26.05 -14.00
N THR A 20 12.66 -25.53 -15.06
CA THR A 20 13.24 -24.50 -15.92
C THR A 20 13.36 -23.16 -15.19
N ALA A 21 12.40 -22.80 -14.33
CA ALA A 21 12.48 -21.57 -13.53
C ALA A 21 13.67 -21.59 -12.58
N ILE A 22 13.90 -22.72 -11.90
CA ILE A 22 15.10 -22.91 -11.05
C ILE A 22 16.37 -22.77 -11.89
N ASN A 23 16.46 -23.46 -13.03
CA ASN A 23 17.63 -23.38 -13.91
C ASN A 23 17.89 -21.98 -14.49
N LYS A 24 16.87 -21.14 -14.66
CA LYS A 24 17.02 -19.76 -15.10
C LYS A 24 17.53 -18.83 -14.00
N LYS A 25 17.18 -19.11 -12.73
CA LYS A 25 17.62 -18.31 -11.59
C LYS A 25 19.04 -18.64 -11.15
N VAL A 26 19.46 -19.89 -11.35
CA VAL A 26 20.81 -20.36 -11.03
C VAL A 26 21.78 -20.08 -12.17
N THR A 27 22.80 -19.27 -11.92
CA THR A 27 23.91 -19.00 -12.84
C THR A 27 24.90 -20.18 -12.92
N ASP A 28 25.75 -20.23 -13.96
CA ASP A 28 26.72 -21.33 -14.12
C ASP A 28 27.75 -21.41 -12.98
N ARG A 29 28.04 -20.28 -12.31
CA ARG A 29 28.91 -20.25 -11.12
C ARG A 29 28.24 -20.94 -9.94
N GLU A 30 27.00 -20.58 -9.66
CA GLU A 30 26.17 -21.17 -8.61
C GLU A 30 25.92 -22.65 -8.88
N ARG A 31 25.75 -23.04 -10.15
CA ARG A 31 25.60 -24.45 -10.53
C ARG A 31 26.81 -25.28 -10.12
N LYS A 32 28.03 -24.76 -10.30
CA LYS A 32 29.26 -25.46 -9.89
C LYS A 32 29.40 -25.59 -8.37
N LEU A 33 28.84 -24.64 -7.61
CA LEU A 33 28.96 -24.59 -6.15
C LEU A 33 27.86 -25.41 -5.46
N TRP A 34 26.64 -25.41 -6.02
CA TRP A 34 25.47 -25.99 -5.37
C TRP A 34 25.10 -27.36 -5.90
N PHE A 35 25.48 -27.70 -7.14
CA PHE A 35 25.06 -28.93 -7.79
C PHE A 35 26.19 -29.95 -7.80
N SER A 36 25.86 -31.13 -7.29
CA SER A 36 26.73 -32.30 -7.30
C SER A 36 26.09 -33.40 -8.14
N LYS A 37 26.90 -34.09 -8.94
CA LYS A 37 26.45 -35.27 -9.68
C LYS A 37 26.67 -36.51 -8.81
N ILE A 38 25.59 -37.16 -8.41
CA ILE A 38 25.63 -38.44 -7.70
C ILE A 38 25.00 -39.50 -8.60
N GLY A 39 25.84 -40.36 -9.17
CA GLY A 39 25.44 -41.34 -10.18
C GLY A 39 24.84 -40.68 -11.43
N ASN A 40 23.59 -41.02 -11.75
CA ASN A 40 22.87 -40.46 -12.90
C ASN A 40 21.95 -39.26 -12.54
N LYS A 41 22.06 -38.71 -11.33
CA LYS A 41 21.21 -37.63 -10.85
C LYS A 41 22.04 -36.41 -10.46
N PHE A 42 21.50 -35.22 -10.73
CA PHE A 42 22.00 -33.97 -10.18
C PHE A 42 21.24 -33.64 -8.89
N VAL A 43 21.99 -33.47 -7.81
CA VAL A 43 21.48 -33.11 -6.50
C VAL A 43 22.05 -31.76 -6.07
N ILE A 44 21.30 -31.07 -5.23
CA ILE A 44 21.58 -29.71 -4.77
C ILE A 44 21.93 -29.80 -3.27
N ASN A 45 23.03 -29.16 -2.86
CA ASN A 45 23.41 -29.06 -1.46
C ASN A 45 22.44 -28.18 -0.64
N GLU A 46 22.55 -28.23 0.68
CA GLU A 46 21.65 -27.52 1.58
C GLU A 46 21.70 -25.99 1.37
N ASP A 47 22.90 -25.44 1.16
CA ASP A 47 23.10 -24.01 0.91
C ASP A 47 22.45 -23.54 -0.41
N GLY A 48 22.56 -24.36 -1.45
CA GLY A 48 21.90 -24.12 -2.73
C GLY A 48 20.38 -24.20 -2.62
N GLN A 49 19.86 -25.16 -1.85
CA GLN A 49 18.43 -25.27 -1.59
C GLN A 49 17.90 -24.03 -0.85
N LYS A 50 18.57 -23.57 0.20
CA LYS A 50 18.21 -22.34 0.95
C LYS A 50 18.26 -21.11 0.05
N SER A 51 19.30 -21.00 -0.77
CA SER A 51 19.49 -19.87 -1.69
C SER A 51 18.38 -19.82 -2.75
N ILE A 52 18.10 -20.96 -3.39
CA ILE A 52 17.03 -21.08 -4.40
C ILE A 52 15.68 -20.79 -3.75
N LYS A 53 15.39 -21.34 -2.57
CA LYS A 53 14.14 -21.12 -1.84
C LYS A 53 13.90 -19.63 -1.56
N ARG A 54 14.91 -18.93 -1.04
CA ARG A 54 14.84 -17.47 -0.79
C ARG A 54 14.61 -16.65 -2.07
N MET A 55 15.12 -17.10 -3.22
CA MET A 55 14.88 -16.43 -4.51
C MET A 55 13.42 -16.52 -4.98
N PHE A 56 12.68 -17.55 -4.53
CA PHE A 56 11.28 -17.76 -4.89
C PHE A 56 10.29 -17.35 -3.79
N GLU A 57 10.69 -17.31 -2.52
CA GLU A 57 9.85 -16.84 -1.40
C GLU A 57 9.40 -15.37 -1.56
N GLY A 58 10.21 -14.51 -2.17
CA GLY A 58 9.82 -13.12 -2.47
C GLY A 58 8.77 -12.97 -3.59
N LEU A 59 8.49 -14.04 -4.35
CA LEU A 59 7.50 -14.06 -5.42
C LEU A 59 6.16 -14.66 -4.95
N THR A 60 6.18 -15.55 -3.94
CA THR A 60 4.98 -16.28 -3.49
C THR A 60 4.03 -15.46 -2.62
N GLU A 61 4.49 -14.38 -1.98
CA GLU A 61 3.59 -13.45 -1.27
C GLU A 61 2.85 -12.47 -2.20
N ASN A 62 3.21 -12.41 -3.49
CA ASN A 62 2.62 -11.48 -4.47
C ASN A 62 2.00 -12.17 -5.69
N GLN A 63 1.75 -13.49 -5.61
CA GLN A 63 1.29 -14.29 -6.75
C GLN A 63 -0.22 -14.14 -7.04
N GLU A 64 -0.72 -12.91 -7.02
CA GLU A 64 -1.94 -12.50 -7.74
C GLU A 64 -1.68 -11.37 -8.77
N SER A 65 -0.45 -10.84 -8.88
CA SER A 65 -0.20 -9.70 -9.77
C SER A 65 0.86 -10.00 -10.83
N GLN A 66 0.37 -10.36 -12.01
CA GLN A 66 0.85 -9.97 -13.34
C GLN A 66 2.37 -9.90 -13.56
N THR A 67 2.86 -10.89 -14.30
CA THR A 67 4.14 -10.84 -15.00
C THR A 67 4.10 -9.83 -16.13
N GLU A 68 4.72 -8.67 -15.95
CA GLU A 68 5.21 -7.85 -17.07
C GLU A 68 6.71 -7.59 -16.94
N ASN A 69 7.41 -8.10 -17.96
CA ASN A 69 8.71 -7.70 -18.50
C ASN A 69 9.49 -6.60 -17.77
N ILE A 70 10.68 -6.97 -17.25
CA ILE A 70 11.88 -6.13 -17.40
C ILE A 70 13.06 -7.06 -17.74
N GLU A 71 13.33 -7.17 -19.04
CA GLU A 71 14.61 -7.57 -19.60
C GLU A 71 15.62 -6.44 -19.37
N GLN A 72 16.65 -6.63 -18.56
CA GLN A 72 17.94 -5.94 -18.73
C GLN A 72 19.10 -6.85 -18.31
N LYS A 73 19.79 -7.38 -19.32
CA LYS A 73 21.23 -7.69 -19.35
C LYS A 73 21.80 -6.84 -20.51
N PRO A 74 23.13 -6.68 -20.71
CA PRO A 74 24.25 -7.35 -20.04
C PRO A 74 25.43 -6.42 -19.68
N ASN A 75 26.39 -6.89 -18.88
CA ASN A 75 27.75 -7.01 -19.42
C ASN A 75 28.58 -8.06 -18.69
N SER A 76 29.29 -8.85 -19.48
CA SER A 76 30.24 -9.86 -19.05
C SER A 76 31.64 -9.28 -19.27
N GLN A 77 32.49 -9.25 -18.26
CA GLN A 77 33.94 -9.20 -18.46
C GLN A 77 34.59 -10.31 -17.64
N THR A 78 35.00 -11.34 -18.37
CA THR A 78 36.16 -12.18 -18.06
C THR A 78 37.41 -11.31 -18.08
N GLU A 79 38.36 -11.54 -17.17
CA GLU A 79 39.79 -11.80 -17.43
C GLU A 79 40.47 -12.19 -16.10
N ASN A 80 41.44 -13.10 -16.17
CA ASN A 80 42.22 -13.59 -15.02
C ASN A 80 43.63 -12.99 -15.08
N PHE A 81 44.25 -12.88 -13.88
CA PHE A 81 45.68 -12.83 -13.53
C PHE A 81 46.41 -11.48 -13.33
N ARG A 82 46.73 -11.28 -12.03
CA ARG A 82 47.88 -10.55 -11.41
C ARG A 82 48.00 -9.05 -11.67
N ASN A 83 47.92 -8.25 -10.61
CA ASN A 83 49.00 -7.38 -10.09
C ASN A 83 48.55 -6.65 -8.79
N ASN A 84 49.36 -6.68 -7.73
CA ASN A 84 49.02 -6.10 -6.41
C ASN A 84 48.87 -4.56 -6.37
N ASN A 85 48.98 -3.88 -7.53
CA ASN A 85 48.81 -2.43 -7.67
C ASN A 85 47.45 -2.05 -8.29
N GLU A 86 46.75 -2.99 -8.95
CA GLU A 86 45.38 -2.81 -9.46
C GLU A 86 44.34 -2.87 -8.34
N SER A 87 44.63 -3.64 -7.29
CA SER A 87 43.82 -3.76 -6.08
C SER A 87 43.48 -2.40 -5.46
N ASN A 88 44.36 -1.40 -5.55
CA ASN A 88 44.12 -0.07 -4.98
C ASN A 88 43.15 0.78 -5.83
N ALA A 89 43.16 0.62 -7.16
CA ALA A 89 42.21 1.26 -8.06
C ALA A 89 40.81 0.60 -7.96
N ASP A 90 40.78 -0.73 -7.82
CA ASP A 90 39.56 -1.49 -7.59
C ASP A 90 38.93 -1.14 -6.23
N ILE A 91 39.76 -0.98 -5.17
CA ILE A 91 39.30 -0.52 -3.86
C ILE A 91 38.71 0.89 -3.93
N LYS A 92 39.35 1.81 -4.68
CA LYS A 92 38.82 3.17 -4.87
C LYS A 92 37.46 3.16 -5.58
N TYR A 93 37.35 2.39 -6.66
CA TYR A 93 36.08 2.25 -7.38
C TYR A 93 34.97 1.62 -6.50
N ILE A 94 35.32 0.65 -5.66
CA ILE A 94 34.41 0.07 -4.67
C ILE A 94 33.99 1.11 -3.62
N LEU A 95 34.90 1.97 -3.16
CA LEU A 95 34.57 3.04 -2.21
C LEU A 95 33.59 4.06 -2.80
N ASP A 96 33.80 4.48 -4.05
CA ASP A 96 32.90 5.39 -4.76
C ASP A 96 31.49 4.78 -4.90
N ILE A 97 31.40 3.47 -5.19
CA ILE A 97 30.12 2.74 -5.21
C ILE A 97 29.46 2.71 -3.84
N ILE A 98 30.22 2.45 -2.77
CA ILE A 98 29.72 2.43 -1.39
C ILE A 98 29.19 3.82 -0.99
N GLU A 99 29.91 4.89 -1.36
CA GLU A 99 29.51 6.26 -1.06
C GLU A 99 28.21 6.63 -1.80
N TYR A 100 28.13 6.32 -3.09
CA TYR A 100 26.90 6.49 -3.86
C TYR A 100 25.72 5.69 -3.27
N GLN A 101 25.95 4.44 -2.87
CA GLN A 101 24.91 3.63 -2.21
C GLN A 101 24.47 4.22 -0.87
N LYS A 102 25.40 4.80 -0.09
CA LYS A 102 25.07 5.49 1.16
C LYS A 102 24.19 6.72 0.91
N GLU A 103 24.49 7.52 -0.10
CA GLU A 103 23.66 8.66 -0.48
C GLU A 103 22.25 8.21 -0.87
N GLN A 104 22.13 7.18 -1.71
CA GLN A 104 20.82 6.60 -2.09
C GLN A 104 20.03 6.10 -0.87
N ILE A 105 20.70 5.45 0.10
CA ILE A 105 20.05 5.01 1.34
C ILE A 105 19.58 6.21 2.18
N LYS A 106 20.37 7.28 2.24
CA LYS A 106 20.03 8.51 2.97
C LYS A 106 18.81 9.20 2.37
N ASP A 107 18.72 9.30 1.05
CA ASP A 107 17.58 9.89 0.36
C ASP A 107 16.30 9.08 0.57
N LEU A 108 16.41 7.74 0.55
CA LEU A 108 15.30 6.85 0.89
C LEU A 108 14.85 7.01 2.35
N GLN A 109 15.79 7.21 3.28
CA GLN A 109 15.45 7.49 4.69
C GLN A 109 14.71 8.82 4.83
N ASN A 110 15.21 9.89 4.21
CA ASN A 110 14.55 11.20 4.24
C ASN A 110 13.12 11.12 3.67
N THR A 111 12.94 10.45 2.53
CA THR A 111 11.63 10.25 1.91
C THR A 111 10.66 9.51 2.84
N LYS A 112 11.15 8.47 3.52
CA LYS A 112 10.36 7.72 4.50
C LYS A 112 9.95 8.60 5.68
N ASP A 113 10.86 9.42 6.20
CA ASP A 113 10.57 10.32 7.32
C ASP A 113 9.53 11.38 6.94
N GLU A 114 9.58 11.91 5.71
CA GLU A 114 8.55 12.81 5.18
C GLU A 114 7.19 12.12 5.06
N GLN A 115 7.16 10.89 4.54
CA GLN A 115 5.94 10.09 4.47
C GLN A 115 5.36 9.83 5.87
N PHE A 116 6.19 9.52 6.86
CA PHE A 116 5.73 9.36 8.25
C PHE A 116 5.15 10.64 8.84
N LYS A 117 5.76 11.81 8.55
CA LYS A 117 5.21 13.12 8.97
C LYS A 117 3.85 13.37 8.32
N GLN A 118 3.70 13.08 7.03
CA GLN A 118 2.42 13.21 6.32
C GLN A 118 1.36 12.28 6.92
N LEU A 119 1.71 11.01 7.18
CA LEU A 119 0.82 10.03 7.80
C LEU A 119 0.37 10.47 9.20
N SER A 120 1.29 10.98 10.01
CA SER A 120 0.99 11.53 11.34
C SER A 120 0.02 12.72 11.27
N ASN A 121 0.26 13.65 10.34
CA ASN A 121 -0.63 14.79 10.13
C ASN A 121 -2.04 14.35 9.70
N MET A 122 -2.13 13.37 8.79
CA MET A 122 -3.42 12.83 8.36
C MET A 122 -4.16 12.11 9.49
N GLN A 123 -3.44 11.35 10.33
CA GLN A 123 -4.02 10.71 11.52
C GLN A 123 -4.59 11.76 12.49
N ASN A 124 -3.85 12.84 12.74
CA ASN A 124 -4.31 13.92 13.61
C ASN A 124 -5.58 14.60 13.07
N LEU A 125 -5.65 14.83 11.75
CA LEU A 125 -6.83 15.42 11.12
C LEU A 125 -8.05 14.48 11.21
N LEU A 126 -7.83 13.18 11.01
CA LEU A 126 -8.88 12.18 11.15
C LEU A 126 -9.42 12.13 12.59
N ASP A 127 -8.54 12.14 13.58
CA ASP A 127 -8.92 12.17 14.99
C ASP A 127 -9.71 13.46 15.34
N GLN A 128 -9.29 14.61 14.81
CA GLN A 128 -10.04 15.86 14.96
C GLN A 128 -11.44 15.76 14.35
N GLN A 129 -11.55 15.20 13.14
CA GLN A 129 -12.84 15.01 12.48
C GLN A 129 -13.76 14.07 13.28
N GLN A 130 -13.22 12.98 13.84
CA GLN A 130 -13.98 12.08 14.70
C GLN A 130 -14.49 12.78 15.97
N ARG A 131 -13.65 13.60 16.62
CA ARG A 131 -14.07 14.38 17.80
C ARG A 131 -15.17 15.37 17.49
N LEU A 132 -15.04 16.11 16.38
CA LEU A 132 -16.08 17.06 15.94
C LEU A 132 -17.39 16.33 15.63
N ALA A 133 -17.34 15.21 14.92
CA ALA A 133 -18.54 14.42 14.62
C ALA A 133 -19.25 13.91 15.90
N LEU A 134 -18.50 13.57 16.94
CA LEU A 134 -19.06 13.20 18.24
C LEU A 134 -19.71 14.39 18.96
N GLN A 135 -19.10 15.58 18.88
CA GLN A 135 -19.68 16.81 19.43
C GLN A 135 -20.98 17.19 18.71
N ASP A 136 -20.97 17.18 17.37
CA ASP A 136 -22.16 17.45 16.55
C ASP A 136 -23.29 16.47 16.85
N LYS A 137 -22.96 15.18 17.01
CA LYS A 137 -23.95 14.16 17.39
C LYS A 137 -24.60 14.46 18.74
N LYS A 138 -23.81 14.88 19.73
CA LYS A 138 -24.32 15.23 21.07
C LYS A 138 -25.24 16.45 21.00
N LEU A 139 -24.82 17.50 20.29
CA LEU A 139 -25.63 18.71 20.11
C LEU A 139 -26.95 18.40 19.40
N LEU A 140 -26.93 17.54 18.37
CA LEU A 140 -28.14 17.09 17.69
C LEU A 140 -29.08 16.29 18.60
N GLU A 141 -28.54 15.53 19.55
CA GLU A 141 -29.33 14.81 20.54
C GLU A 141 -29.98 15.77 21.54
N GLU A 142 -29.23 16.76 22.03
CA GLU A 142 -29.74 17.83 22.91
C GLU A 142 -30.88 18.61 22.24
N TYR A 143 -30.72 19.06 20.99
CA TYR A 143 -31.80 19.74 20.26
C TYR A 143 -33.01 18.85 20.02
N LYS A 144 -32.83 17.54 19.78
CA LYS A 144 -33.96 16.62 19.64
C LYS A 144 -34.72 16.46 20.96
N SER A 145 -34.02 16.38 22.10
CA SER A 145 -34.68 16.38 23.41
C SER A 145 -35.40 17.69 23.69
N GLU A 146 -34.77 18.83 23.44
CA GLU A 146 -35.38 20.14 23.68
C GLU A 146 -36.63 20.35 22.81
N ILE A 147 -36.60 19.95 21.53
CA ILE A 147 -37.78 19.95 20.67
C ILE A 147 -38.89 19.06 21.22
N ASN A 148 -38.55 17.88 21.75
CA ASN A 148 -39.55 16.97 22.34
C ASN A 148 -40.16 17.55 23.62
N GLU A 149 -39.35 18.17 24.48
CA GLU A 149 -39.81 18.86 25.68
C GLU A 149 -40.70 20.06 25.34
N LEU A 150 -40.26 20.91 24.41
CA LEU A 150 -41.05 22.04 23.92
C LEU A 150 -42.36 21.59 23.27
N LYS A 151 -42.36 20.45 22.57
CA LYS A 151 -43.57 19.87 22.00
C LYS A 151 -44.52 19.33 23.09
N ALA A 152 -43.98 18.79 24.17
CA ALA A 152 -44.76 18.37 25.34
C ALA A 152 -45.31 19.57 26.13
N LEU A 153 -44.55 20.66 26.23
CA LEU A 153 -44.99 21.93 26.83
C LEU A 153 -46.03 22.64 25.96
N LYS A 154 -45.89 22.60 24.62
CA LYS A 154 -46.84 23.14 23.64
C LYS A 154 -48.03 22.20 23.39
N MET A 155 -48.48 21.46 24.40
CA MET A 155 -49.80 20.83 24.34
C MET A 155 -50.84 21.91 23.98
N PRO A 156 -51.76 21.64 23.05
CA PRO A 156 -52.83 22.58 22.80
C PRO A 156 -53.71 22.62 24.05
N GLN A 157 -53.67 23.72 24.81
CA GLN A 157 -54.94 24.25 25.29
C GLN A 157 -55.71 24.63 24.03
N GLU A 158 -56.52 23.69 23.54
CA GLU A 158 -57.76 24.02 22.85
C GLU A 158 -58.47 25.05 23.72
N ASP A 159 -58.26 26.33 23.41
CA ASP A 159 -59.16 27.45 23.66
C ASP A 159 -58.40 28.72 23.29
N MET A 160 -58.28 28.99 21.99
CA MET A 160 -58.68 30.26 21.38
C MET A 160 -58.37 30.22 19.88
N LYS A 161 -59.46 30.28 19.10
CA LYS A 161 -59.48 30.43 17.65
C LYS A 161 -58.78 31.74 17.28
N ASP A 162 -57.58 31.69 16.72
CA ASP A 162 -57.12 32.60 15.64
C ASP A 162 -55.69 32.36 15.12
N ASP A 163 -54.88 31.49 15.75
CA ASP A 163 -53.45 31.35 15.36
C ASP A 163 -53.14 30.10 14.49
N SER A 164 -54.16 29.47 13.91
CA SER A 164 -53.98 28.23 13.11
C SER A 164 -53.29 28.45 11.77
N SER A 165 -53.36 29.66 11.20
CA SER A 165 -52.74 29.97 9.90
C SER A 165 -51.21 30.09 10.00
N ILE A 166 -50.69 30.76 11.04
CA ILE A 166 -49.25 30.99 11.21
C ILE A 166 -48.51 29.69 11.59
N ARG A 167 -49.18 28.81 12.37
CA ARG A 167 -48.63 27.50 12.72
C ARG A 167 -48.56 26.55 11.53
N GLY A 168 -49.49 26.65 10.57
CA GLY A 168 -49.46 25.88 9.32
C GLY A 168 -48.29 26.29 8.44
N GLU A 169 -48.12 27.59 8.21
CA GLU A 169 -47.03 28.15 7.40
C GLU A 169 -45.65 27.81 7.99
N ALA A 170 -45.47 27.96 9.31
CA ALA A 170 -44.21 27.61 9.96
C ALA A 170 -43.90 26.10 9.89
N GLN A 171 -44.92 25.23 9.97
CA GLN A 171 -44.73 23.78 9.83
C GLN A 171 -44.42 23.39 8.38
N GLU A 172 -45.08 24.02 7.40
CA GLU A 172 -44.79 23.81 5.98
C GLU A 172 -43.39 24.30 5.60
N GLU A 173 -42.94 25.42 6.15
CA GLU A 173 -41.59 25.96 5.92
C GLU A 173 -40.52 25.05 6.53
N ILE A 174 -40.75 24.48 7.73
CA ILE A 174 -39.88 23.47 8.32
C ILE A 174 -39.81 22.21 7.43
N VAL A 175 -40.94 21.76 6.87
CA VAL A 175 -40.96 20.60 5.97
C VAL A 175 -40.21 20.89 4.66
N ARG A 176 -40.37 22.10 4.10
CA ARG A 176 -39.61 22.54 2.91
C ARG A 176 -38.12 22.62 3.18
N LEU A 177 -37.71 23.26 4.28
CA LEU A 177 -36.30 23.36 4.67
C LEU A 177 -35.69 21.97 4.91
N LYS A 178 -36.42 21.06 5.57
CA LYS A 178 -35.97 19.69 5.80
C LYS A 178 -35.85 18.88 4.51
N ALA A 179 -36.75 19.10 3.54
CA ALA A 179 -36.67 18.49 2.21
C ALA A 179 -35.47 19.04 1.43
N GLN A 180 -35.22 20.35 1.49
CA GLN A 180 -34.08 20.99 0.85
C GLN A 180 -32.75 20.54 1.45
N LEU A 181 -32.70 20.35 2.77
CA LEU A 181 -31.52 19.83 3.47
C LEU A 181 -31.27 18.37 3.11
N LYS A 182 -32.32 17.54 3.01
CA LYS A 182 -32.22 16.15 2.56
C LYS A 182 -31.75 16.05 1.11
N LEU A 183 -32.24 16.92 0.22
CA LEU A 183 -31.76 17.01 -1.17
C LEU A 183 -30.30 17.44 -1.24
N SER A 184 -29.88 18.42 -0.42
CA SER A 184 -28.49 18.88 -0.35
C SER A 184 -27.55 17.81 0.22
N GLU A 185 -27.96 17.06 1.25
CA GLU A 185 -27.21 15.90 1.77
C GLU A 185 -27.13 14.78 0.74
N GLU A 186 -28.20 14.51 0.00
CA GLU A 186 -28.21 13.51 -1.05
C GLU A 186 -27.36 13.93 -2.26
N GLU A 187 -27.30 15.22 -2.58
CA GLU A 187 -26.35 15.79 -3.55
C GLU A 187 -24.90 15.72 -3.06
N ARG A 188 -24.63 15.95 -1.77
CA ARG A 188 -23.30 15.76 -1.17
C ARG A 188 -22.89 14.28 -1.16
N ASN A 189 -23.81 13.36 -0.89
CA ASN A 189 -23.56 11.93 -0.92
C ASN A 189 -23.41 11.42 -2.35
N LYS A 190 -24.22 11.94 -3.30
CA LYS A 190 -24.01 11.73 -4.74
C LYS A 190 -22.75 12.41 -5.24
N ALA A 191 -22.27 13.50 -4.67
CA ALA A 191 -20.97 14.07 -5.03
C ALA A 191 -19.81 13.20 -4.53
N LYS A 192 -20.00 12.51 -3.40
CA LYS A 192 -19.08 11.46 -2.93
C LYS A 192 -19.16 10.17 -3.77
N GLU A 193 -20.30 9.83 -4.37
CA GLU A 193 -20.45 8.70 -5.31
C GLU A 193 -20.13 9.05 -6.78
N LYS A 194 -20.35 10.30 -7.19
CA LYS A 194 -20.08 10.88 -8.52
C LYS A 194 -18.74 11.63 -8.59
N GLU A 195 -17.93 11.58 -7.53
CA GLU A 195 -16.51 11.34 -7.74
C GLU A 195 -16.34 9.82 -7.88
N PRO A 196 -16.53 9.24 -9.09
CA PRO A 196 -15.54 8.24 -9.45
C PRO A 196 -14.23 9.01 -9.31
N VAL A 197 -13.29 8.45 -8.56
CA VAL A 197 -11.88 8.73 -8.76
C VAL A 197 -11.72 8.71 -10.27
N LYS A 198 -11.68 9.88 -10.90
CA LYS A 198 -11.34 9.98 -12.30
C LYS A 198 -9.89 9.57 -12.29
N THR A 199 -9.68 8.30 -12.59
CA THR A 199 -8.44 7.71 -13.06
C THR A 199 -8.09 8.32 -14.42
N GLU A 200 -8.14 9.65 -14.55
CA GLU A 200 -7.34 10.35 -15.52
C GLU A 200 -5.92 10.26 -14.99
N SER A 201 -5.25 9.17 -15.40
CA SER A 201 -3.81 8.97 -15.35
C SER A 201 -3.08 10.07 -16.13
N LYS A 202 -3.29 11.34 -15.81
CA LYS A 202 -2.33 12.39 -16.11
C LYS A 202 -1.33 12.34 -14.98
N LYS A 203 -0.22 11.66 -15.27
CA LYS A 203 0.95 11.48 -14.43
C LYS A 203 1.41 12.87 -13.94
N TRP A 204 0.93 13.27 -12.77
CA TRP A 204 1.27 14.51 -12.09
C TRP A 204 2.78 14.65 -11.86
N TRP A 205 3.50 13.53 -11.85
CA TRP A 205 4.96 13.44 -11.86
C TRP A 205 5.67 14.00 -13.11
N GLN A 206 4.95 14.32 -14.20
CA GLN A 206 5.55 14.95 -15.39
C GLN A 206 5.69 16.48 -15.30
N LEU A 207 5.11 17.11 -14.27
CA LEU A 207 5.16 18.57 -14.07
C LEU A 207 6.38 19.04 -13.27
N TRP A 208 7.26 18.12 -12.86
CA TRP A 208 8.44 18.38 -12.02
C TRP A 208 9.76 18.01 -12.74
N LYS A 209 9.81 18.18 -14.07
CA LYS A 209 11.06 18.13 -14.85
C LYS A 209 11.55 19.52 -15.18
#